data_AF-A0A1V5PS63-F1
#
_entry.id   AF-A0A1V5PS63-F1
#
_cell.length_a   1.000
_cell.length_b   1.000
_cell.length_c   1.000
_cell.angle_alpha   90.00
_cell.angle_beta   90.00
_cell.angle_gamma   90.00
#
_symmetry.space_group_name_H-M   'P 1'
#
loop_
_entity.id
_entity.type
_entity.pdbx_description
1 polymer ?
#
loop_
_entity_poly.entity_id
_entity_poly.type
_entity_poly.pdbx_seq_one_letter_code
_entity_poly.pdbx_strand_id
1 'polypeptide(L)'
;MLEELKIYREQIDIIDEEIMRLLKKRELIVKEIIRYKLKNNIPIEQLAREVQICNRPEDKYMRDIFKIIIKVSKKLQKKIHFLARISLSISP
;
A
#
# COMPACT_ATOMS: atom_id res chain seq x y z
N MET A 1 -37.87 5.90 1.44
CA MET A 1 -37.01 4.88 2.10
C MET A 1 -35.98 4.22 1.18
N LEU A 2 -36.21 4.05 -0.13
CA LEU A 2 -35.16 3.63 -1.08
C LEU A 2 -34.22 4.77 -1.52
N GLU A 3 -34.73 6.01 -1.55
CA GLU A 3 -33.98 7.16 -2.05
C GLU A 3 -32.83 7.59 -1.13
N GLU A 4 -33.03 7.60 0.19
CA GLU A 4 -31.97 7.92 1.15
C GLU A 4 -30.80 6.93 1.09
N LEU A 5 -31.10 5.63 0.97
CA LEU A 5 -30.08 4.59 0.82
C LEU A 5 -29.28 4.79 -0.47
N LYS A 6 -29.94 5.19 -1.56
CA LYS A 6 -29.28 5.49 -2.84
C LYS A 6 -28.33 6.68 -2.69
N ILE A 7 -28.79 7.76 -2.06
CA ILE A 7 -27.97 8.95 -1.79
C ILE A 7 -26.73 8.60 -0.96
N TYR A 8 -26.86 7.77 0.08
CA TYR A 8 -25.70 7.34 0.87
C TYR A 8 -24.71 6.50 0.08
N ARG A 9 -25.18 5.66 -0.86
CA ARG A 9 -24.31 4.86 -1.73
C ARG A 9 -23.57 5.74 -2.73
N GLU A 10 -24.25 6.71 -3.34
CA GLU A 10 -23.61 7.67 -4.25
C GLU A 10 -22.50 8.47 -3.53
N GLN A 11 -22.70 8.82 -2.25
CA GLN A 11 -21.65 9.45 -1.44
C GLN A 11 -20.47 8.51 -1.19
N ILE A 12 -20.72 7.22 -0.92
CA ILE A 12 -19.65 6.21 -0.76
C ILE A 12 -18.88 6.03 -2.07
N ASP A 13 -19.57 5.95 -3.21
CA ASP A 13 -18.93 5.78 -4.52
C ASP A 13 -17.93 6.91 -4.81
N ILE A 14 -18.32 8.16 -4.51
CA ILE A 14 -17.43 9.32 -4.63
C ILE A 14 -16.19 9.18 -3.73
N ILE A 15 -16.38 8.76 -2.47
CA ILE A 15 -15.28 8.56 -1.52
C ILE A 15 -14.35 7.44 -1.99
N ASP A 16 -14.91 6.35 -2.52
CA ASP A 16 -14.14 5.21 -3.01
C ASP A 16 -13.26 5.58 -4.22
N GLU A 17 -13.75 6.45 -5.11
CA GLU A 17 -12.94 7.02 -6.19
C GLU A 17 -11.74 7.80 -5.65
N GLU A 18 -11.93 8.59 -4.60
CA GLU A 18 -10.84 9.32 -3.95
C GLU A 18 -9.83 8.39 -3.28
N ILE A 19 -10.31 7.35 -2.58
CA ILE A 19 -9.49 6.32 -1.95
C ILE A 19 -8.65 5.62 -3.02
N MET A 20 -9.25 5.20 -4.14
CA MET A 20 -8.53 4.57 -5.25
C MET A 20 -7.44 5.47 -5.82
N ARG A 21 -7.74 6.76 -6.01
CA ARG A 21 -6.77 7.75 -6.49
C ARG A 21 -5.59 7.91 -5.52
N LEU A 22 -5.85 7.99 -4.22
CA LEU A 22 -4.81 8.09 -3.18
C LEU A 22 -3.97 6.82 -3.08
N LEU A 23 -4.59 5.64 -3.17
CA LEU A 23 -3.88 4.36 -3.14
C LEU A 23 -2.98 4.17 -4.38
N LYS A 24 -3.41 4.61 -5.56
CA LYS A 24 -2.55 4.63 -6.77
C LYS A 24 -1.33 5.53 -6.59
N LYS A 25 -1.50 6.75 -6.06
CA LYS A 25 -0.36 7.64 -5.72
C LYS A 25 0.58 6.97 -4.72
N ARG A 26 0.02 6.31 -3.71
CA ARG A 26 0.78 5.58 -2.70
C ARG A 26 1.55 4.40 -3.31
N GLU A 27 0.97 3.68 -4.27
CA GLU A 27 1.63 2.58 -4.98
C GLU A 27 2.89 3.05 -5.72
N LEU A 28 2.82 4.19 -6.42
CA LEU A 28 3.99 4.79 -7.09
C LEU A 28 5.13 5.06 -6.11
N ILE A 29 4.82 5.63 -4.95
CA ILE A 29 5.82 5.89 -3.90
C ILE A 29 6.39 4.57 -3.37
N VAL A 30 5.58 3.53 -3.18
CA VAL A 30 6.07 2.20 -2.74
C VAL A 30 7.06 1.62 -3.76
N LYS A 31 6.83 1.83 -5.06
CA LYS A 31 7.77 1.43 -6.12
C LYS A 31 9.10 2.18 -6.01
N GLU A 32 9.07 3.48 -5.76
CA GLU A 32 10.31 4.25 -5.53
C GLU A 32 11.05 3.78 -4.26
N ILE A 33 10.32 3.50 -3.18
CA ILE A 33 10.91 2.99 -1.93
C ILE A 33 11.66 1.69 -2.17
N ILE A 34 11.08 0.72 -2.90
CA ILE A 34 11.79 -0.55 -3.13
C ILE A 34 13.00 -0.38 -4.05
N ARG A 35 12.94 0.49 -5.07
CA ARG A 35 14.11 0.80 -5.90
C ARG A 35 15.23 1.41 -5.06
N TYR A 36 14.90 2.35 -4.18
CA TYR A 36 15.85 2.93 -3.25
C TYR A 36 16.43 1.88 -2.30
N LYS A 37 15.60 1.02 -1.71
CA LYS A 37 16.07 -0.04 -0.80
C LYS A 37 17.00 -1.03 -1.50
N LEU A 38 16.67 -1.46 -2.72
CA LEU A 38 17.52 -2.33 -3.54
C LEU A 38 18.88 -1.70 -3.82
N LYS A 39 18.90 -0.43 -4.26
CA LYS A 39 20.15 0.31 -4.55
C LYS A 39 21.05 0.43 -3.32
N ASN A 40 20.47 0.51 -2.13
CA ASN A 40 21.19 0.75 -0.88
C ASN A 40 21.30 -0.49 0.02
N ASN A 41 20.96 -1.70 -0.47
CA ASN A 41 20.97 -2.94 0.30
C ASN A 41 20.16 -2.88 1.62
N ILE A 42 19.05 -2.13 1.63
CA ILE A 42 18.18 -1.99 2.80
C ILE A 42 17.12 -3.10 2.78
N PRO A 43 16.88 -3.80 3.92
CA PRO A 43 15.83 -4.81 4.01
C PRO A 43 14.43 -4.28 3.68
N ILE A 44 13.62 -5.15 3.05
CA ILE A 44 12.20 -4.86 2.79
C ILE A 44 11.44 -4.67 4.11
N GLU A 45 11.69 -5.55 5.07
CA GLU A 45 10.98 -5.59 6.34
C GLU A 45 11.58 -4.58 7.32
N GLN A 46 10.74 -3.69 7.85
CA GLN A 46 11.11 -2.66 8.81
C GLN A 46 10.00 -2.55 9.86
N LEU A 47 10.00 -3.48 10.82
CA LEU A 47 8.92 -3.67 11.78
C LEU A 47 8.54 -2.38 12.51
N ALA A 48 9.52 -1.59 12.95
CA ALA A 48 9.29 -0.32 13.64
C ALA A 48 8.43 0.65 12.80
N ARG A 49 8.68 0.72 11.49
CA ARG A 49 7.90 1.55 10.57
C ARG A 49 6.49 1.00 10.38
N GLU A 50 6.35 -0.32 10.31
CA GLU A 50 5.04 -0.98 10.15
C GLU A 50 4.16 -0.75 11.38
N VAL A 51 4.71 -0.91 12.59
CA VAL A 51 4.01 -0.63 13.86
C VAL A 51 3.58 0.83 13.93
N GLN A 52 4.47 1.77 13.57
CA GLN A 52 4.15 3.19 13.57
C GLN A 52 2.97 3.53 12.63
N ILE A 53 2.90 2.92 11.45
CA ILE A 53 1.81 3.16 10.51
C ILE A 53 0.51 2.51 11.01
N CYS A 54 0.56 1.27 11.50
CA CYS A 54 -0.60 0.55 12.04
C CYS A 54 -1.21 1.23 13.27
N ASN A 55 -0.42 1.94 14.06
CA ASN A 55 -0.88 2.61 15.29
C ASN A 55 -1.24 4.08 15.08
N ARG A 56 -1.13 4.60 13.85
CA ARG A 56 -1.53 5.98 13.53
C ARG A 56 -3.04 6.20 13.70
N PRO A 57 -3.94 5.28 13.29
CA PRO A 57 -5.37 5.45 13.50
C PRO A 57 -5.81 5.13 14.94
N GLU A 58 -6.69 5.96 15.49
CA GLU A 58 -7.23 5.83 16.85
C GLU A 58 -8.36 4.77 16.93
N ASP A 59 -9.13 4.58 15.86
CA ASP A 59 -10.20 3.61 15.80
C ASP A 59 -9.75 2.26 15.18
N LYS A 60 -10.44 1.18 15.58
CA LYS A 60 -10.11 -0.18 15.13
C LYS A 60 -10.34 -0.36 13.63
N TYR A 61 -11.39 0.25 13.08
CA TYR A 61 -11.77 0.08 11.68
C TYR A 61 -10.67 0.59 10.76
N MET A 62 -10.16 1.80 11.00
CA MET A 62 -9.06 2.36 10.24
C MET A 62 -7.75 1.61 10.47
N ARG A 63 -7.47 1.15 11.69
CA ARG A 63 -6.29 0.29 11.93
C ARG A 63 -6.31 -0.96 11.06
N ASP A 64 -7.46 -1.61 10.92
CA ASP A 64 -7.58 -2.84 10.13
C ASP A 64 -7.41 -2.58 8.62
N ILE A 65 -7.92 -1.46 8.12
CA ILE A 65 -7.65 -0.99 6.75
C ILE A 65 -6.15 -0.76 6.53
N PHE A 66 -5.48 -0.05 7.44
CA PHE A 66 -4.06 0.26 7.31
C PHE A 66 -3.18 -1.00 7.35
N LYS A 67 -3.54 -2.01 8.15
CA LYS A 67 -2.87 -3.32 8.12
C LYS A 67 -2.94 -3.97 6.73
N ILE A 68 -4.10 -3.90 6.07
CA ILE A 68 -4.27 -4.43 4.71
C ILE A 68 -3.41 -3.65 3.71
N ILE A 69 -3.44 -2.32 3.78
CA ILE A 69 -2.63 -1.45 2.92
C ILE A 69 -1.13 -1.80 3.04
N ILE A 70 -0.61 -1.95 4.25
CA ILE A 70 0.79 -2.33 4.48
C ILE A 70 1.06 -3.74 3.95
N LYS A 71 0.18 -4.71 4.22
CA LYS A 71 0.32 -6.09 3.74
C LYS A 71 0.45 -6.15 2.22
N VAL A 72 -0.41 -5.44 1.49
CA VAL A 72 -0.37 -5.37 0.02
C VAL A 72 0.90 -4.65 -0.45
N SER A 73 1.32 -3.58 0.23
CA SER A 73 2.57 -2.87 -0.08
C SER A 73 3.79 -3.78 0.03
N LYS A 74 3.87 -4.60 1.08
CA LYS A 74 4.97 -5.56 1.27
C LYS A 74 4.98 -6.61 0.17
N LYS A 75 3.82 -7.11 -0.25
CA LYS A 75 3.71 -8.05 -1.37
C LYS A 75 4.26 -7.44 -2.67
N LEU A 76 3.91 -6.19 -2.97
CA LEU A 76 4.43 -5.47 -4.13
C LEU A 76 5.97 -5.33 -4.08
N GLN A 77 6.51 -4.91 -2.94
CA GLN A 77 7.96 -4.81 -2.75
C GLN A 77 8.66 -6.16 -2.94
N LYS A 78 8.13 -7.24 -2.35
CA LYS A 78 8.69 -8.60 -2.51
C LYS A 78 8.68 -9.04 -3.97
N LYS A 79 7.58 -8.77 -4.70
CA LYS A 79 7.49 -9.07 -6.15
C LYS A 79 8.56 -8.32 -6.96
N ILE A 80 8.72 -7.02 -6.73
CA ILE A 80 9.71 -6.20 -7.46
C ILE A 80 11.14 -6.66 -7.14
N HIS A 81 11.44 -6.90 -5.86
CA HIS A 81 12.73 -7.40 -5.43
C HIS A 81 13.07 -8.76 -6.06
N PHE A 82 12.11 -9.68 -6.13
CA PHE A 82 12.29 -10.97 -6.79
C PHE A 82 12.60 -10.82 -8.28
N LEU A 83 11.83 -10.00 -9.00
CA LEU A 83 12.05 -9.74 -10.43
C LEU A 83 13.42 -9.10 -10.68
N ALA A 84 13.84 -8.14 -9.85
CA ALA A 84 15.15 -7.50 -9.97
C ALA A 84 16.30 -8.50 -9.82
N ARG A 85 16.19 -9.48 -8.92
CA ARG A 85 17.19 -10.53 -8.74
C ARG A 85 17.32 -11.42 -9.97
N ILE A 86 16.19 -11.78 -10.59
CA ILE A 86 16.17 -12.58 -11.82
C ILE A 86 16.90 -11.85 -12.95
N SER A 87 16.60 -10.56 -13.15
CA SER A 87 17.25 -9.75 -14.19
C SER A 87 18.78 -9.66 -14.01
N LEU A 88 19.25 -9.56 -12.76
CA LEU A 88 20.70 -9.55 -12.47
C LEU A 88 21.35 -10.92 -12.72
N SER A 89 20.66 -12.04 -12.46
CA SER A 89 21.19 -13.39 -12.70
C SER A 89 21.20 -13.83 -14.16
N ILE A 90 20.55 -13.10 -15.06
CA ILE A 90 20.48 -13.40 -16.51
C ILE A 90 21.30 -12.38 -17.33
N SER A 91 21.92 -11.38 -16.68
CA SER A 91 22.81 -10.43 -17.37
C SER A 91 24.16 -11.12 -17.66
N PRO A 92 24.61 -11.19 -18.92
CA PRO A 92 25.85 -11.88 -19.32
C PRO A 92 27.12 -11.22 -18.79
#